data_AF-A0A9W6N548-F1
#
_entry.id   AF-A0A9W6N548-F1
#
_cell.length_a   1.000
_cell.length_b   1.000
_cell.length_c   1.000
_cell.angle_alpha   90.00
_cell.angle_beta   90.00
_cell.angle_gamma   90.00
#
_symmetry.space_group_name_H-M   'P 1'
#
loop_
_entity.id
_entity.type
_entity.pdbx_description
1 polymer ?
#
loop_
_entity_poly.entity_id
_entity_poly.type
_entity_poly.pdbx_seq_one_letter_code
_entity_poly.pdbx_strand_id
1 'polypeptide(L)'
;MTAAADAHDMTPAEACAEARKIAAEVGPEARLWIRLETDQRRAGGVGMTLYPFGIVRGDEDLKVTDGTFRGAFAKVRAELAGAAAKRAAVTIRKLALAIIDKADGGAVTELDLLASFNAGEIAQYGEAACAEATRLAGNAPFSIVRRAERAA
;
A
#
# COMPACT_ATOMS: atom_id res chain seq x y z
N MET A 1 28.45 -31.50 -22.78
CA MET A 1 28.67 -30.04 -22.84
C MET A 1 27.88 -29.41 -21.72
N THR A 2 28.57 -29.10 -20.63
CA THR A 2 28.03 -28.46 -19.43
C THR A 2 27.81 -26.99 -19.74
N ALA A 3 26.57 -26.57 -19.93
CA ALA A 3 26.23 -25.15 -19.93
C ALA A 3 26.57 -24.61 -18.54
N ALA A 4 27.50 -23.66 -18.50
CA ALA A 4 27.86 -22.97 -17.27
C ALA A 4 26.58 -22.36 -16.67
N ALA A 5 26.26 -22.82 -15.46
CA ALA A 5 25.20 -22.27 -14.65
C ALA A 5 25.45 -20.78 -14.40
N ASP A 6 24.41 -19.99 -14.64
CA ASP A 6 24.01 -18.84 -13.83
C ASP A 6 25.12 -17.82 -13.53
N ALA A 7 25.34 -16.92 -14.49
CA ALA A 7 25.65 -15.53 -14.11
C ALA A 7 24.48 -15.03 -13.26
N HIS A 8 24.72 -14.86 -11.96
CA HIS A 8 23.72 -14.49 -10.97
C HIS A 8 22.84 -13.33 -11.46
N ASP A 9 21.56 -13.61 -11.73
CA ASP A 9 20.58 -12.68 -12.31
C ASP A 9 20.49 -11.34 -11.53
N MET A 10 20.62 -11.42 -10.21
CA MET A 10 20.88 -10.31 -9.29
C MET A 10 21.66 -10.81 -8.08
N THR A 11 22.48 -9.95 -7.48
CA THR A 11 23.03 -10.16 -6.14
C THR A 11 21.98 -9.91 -5.05
N PRO A 12 22.16 -10.44 -3.83
CA PRO A 12 21.26 -10.14 -2.71
C PRO A 12 21.15 -8.64 -2.40
N ALA A 13 22.25 -7.88 -2.56
CA ALA A 13 22.27 -6.43 -2.34
C ALA A 13 21.41 -5.69 -3.38
N GLU A 14 21.51 -6.06 -4.65
CA GLU A 14 20.68 -5.47 -5.72
C GLU A 14 19.20 -5.83 -5.51
N ALA A 15 18.89 -7.08 -5.15
CA ALA A 15 17.52 -7.50 -4.87
C ALA A 15 16.92 -6.71 -3.69
N CYS A 16 17.70 -6.49 -2.63
CA CYS A 16 17.25 -5.68 -1.49
C CYS A 16 17.04 -4.21 -1.88
N ALA A 17 17.92 -3.64 -2.71
CA ALA A 17 17.77 -2.27 -3.18
C ALA A 17 16.51 -2.10 -4.02
N GLU A 18 16.23 -3.04 -4.92
CA GLU A 18 15.04 -3.01 -5.78
C GLU A 18 13.75 -3.21 -4.98
N ALA A 19 13.76 -4.12 -4.00
CA ALA A 19 12.64 -4.32 -3.09
C ALA A 19 12.28 -3.05 -2.30
N ARG A 20 13.29 -2.29 -1.85
CA ARG A 20 13.08 -1.02 -1.14
C ARG A 20 12.48 0.05 -2.06
N LYS A 21 12.90 0.12 -3.32
CA LYS A 21 12.31 1.06 -4.29
C LYS A 21 10.84 0.76 -4.53
N ILE A 22 10.50 -0.50 -4.80
CA ILE A 22 9.11 -0.93 -5.00
C ILE A 22 8.26 -0.63 -3.77
N ALA A 23 8.76 -0.93 -2.55
CA ALA A 23 8.04 -0.60 -1.33
C ALA A 23 7.81 0.93 -1.20
N ALA A 24 8.83 1.75 -1.47
CA ALA A 24 8.70 3.21 -1.43
C ALA A 24 7.70 3.76 -2.47
N GLU A 25 7.61 3.15 -3.65
CA GLU A 25 6.62 3.50 -4.69
C GLU A 25 5.17 3.22 -4.23
N VAL A 26 4.96 2.21 -3.39
CA VAL A 26 3.62 1.83 -2.89
C VAL A 26 3.21 2.67 -1.69
N GLY A 27 4.13 2.89 -0.75
CA GLY A 27 3.87 3.70 0.43
C GLY A 27 4.82 3.42 1.60
N PRO A 28 4.84 4.30 2.62
CA PRO A 28 5.82 4.25 3.71
C PRO A 28 5.75 2.97 4.56
N GLU A 29 4.57 2.37 4.66
CA GLU A 29 4.34 1.13 5.41
C GLU A 29 4.55 -0.12 4.57
N ALA A 30 4.64 0.00 3.25
CA ALA A 30 4.71 -1.13 2.37
C ALA A 30 5.98 -1.96 2.63
N ARG A 31 5.85 -3.28 2.48
CA ARG A 31 6.96 -4.22 2.65
C ARG A 31 6.93 -5.23 1.51
N LEU A 32 8.06 -5.47 0.87
CA LEU A 32 8.23 -6.56 -0.08
C LEU A 32 9.07 -7.66 0.57
N TRP A 33 8.49 -8.84 0.67
CA TRP A 33 9.16 -10.05 1.13
C TRP A 33 9.62 -10.86 -0.06
N ILE A 34 10.85 -11.36 0.02
CA ILE A 34 11.43 -12.25 -0.99
C ILE A 34 11.72 -13.58 -0.31
N ARG A 35 11.30 -14.67 -0.93
CA ARG A 35 11.61 -16.04 -0.53
C ARG A 35 12.21 -16.80 -1.69
N LEU A 36 13.16 -17.68 -1.40
CA LEU A 36 13.72 -18.60 -2.38
C LEU A 36 13.07 -19.97 -2.17
N GLU A 37 12.52 -20.55 -3.24
CA GLU A 37 11.89 -21.87 -3.21
C GLU A 37 12.74 -22.86 -3.98
N THR A 38 13.17 -23.92 -3.29
CA THR A 38 13.96 -25.02 -3.85
C THR A 38 13.09 -26.20 -4.29
N ASP A 39 11.78 -26.16 -4.04
CA ASP A 39 10.86 -27.20 -4.45
C ASP A 39 10.58 -27.11 -5.95
N GLN A 40 11.10 -28.09 -6.70
CA GLN A 40 10.96 -28.19 -8.16
C GLN A 40 9.52 -28.52 -8.62
N ARG A 41 8.59 -28.86 -7.71
CA ARG A 41 7.19 -29.18 -8.06
C ARG A 41 6.32 -27.94 -8.23
N ARG A 42 6.73 -26.80 -7.67
CA ARG A 42 6.20 -25.48 -8.03
C ARG A 42 7.15 -24.87 -9.06
N ALA A 43 6.71 -23.90 -9.85
CA ALA A 43 7.62 -23.14 -10.71
C ALA A 43 8.68 -22.45 -9.83
N GLY A 44 9.75 -23.19 -9.52
CA GLY A 44 10.70 -22.87 -8.48
C GLY A 44 11.60 -21.72 -8.88
N GLY A 45 12.20 -21.11 -7.87
CA GLY A 45 13.13 -20.00 -8.00
C GLY A 45 12.88 -18.97 -6.90
N VAL A 46 12.11 -17.94 -7.23
CA VAL A 46 11.91 -16.75 -6.42
C VAL A 46 10.42 -16.48 -6.23
N GLY A 47 9.98 -16.52 -4.98
CA GLY A 47 8.66 -16.03 -4.56
C GLY A 47 8.78 -14.63 -3.98
N MET A 48 7.84 -13.76 -4.31
CA MET A 48 7.73 -12.44 -3.69
C MET A 48 6.32 -12.22 -3.16
N THR A 49 6.24 -11.50 -2.05
CA THR A 49 4.97 -11.08 -1.47
C THR A 49 5.05 -9.61 -1.11
N LEU A 50 4.26 -8.78 -1.79
CA LEU A 50 4.13 -7.36 -1.51
C LEU A 50 2.95 -7.15 -0.56
N TYR A 51 3.24 -6.50 0.57
CA TYR A 51 2.29 -6.08 1.58
C TYR A 51 2.13 -4.56 1.52
N PRO A 52 1.07 -4.00 0.90
CA PRO A 52 0.92 -2.56 0.73
C PRO A 52 0.74 -1.77 2.05
N PHE A 53 0.27 -2.44 3.11
CA PHE A 53 0.03 -1.88 4.45
C PHE A 53 0.97 -2.45 5.52
N GLY A 54 2.08 -3.05 5.10
CA GLY A 54 2.95 -3.80 6.01
C GLY A 54 2.37 -5.16 6.40
N ILE A 55 3.05 -5.85 7.32
CA ILE A 55 2.73 -7.25 7.66
C ILE A 55 1.63 -7.26 8.73
N VAL A 56 0.39 -7.13 8.27
CA VAL A 56 -0.80 -7.19 9.13
C VAL A 56 -1.63 -8.41 8.73
N ARG A 57 -2.14 -9.13 9.73
CA ARG A 57 -2.88 -10.38 9.51
C ARG A 57 -4.25 -10.07 8.88
N GLY A 58 -4.50 -10.57 7.67
CA GLY A 58 -5.78 -10.44 6.98
C GLY A 58 -5.83 -9.39 5.86
N ASP A 59 -4.75 -8.65 5.63
CA ASP A 59 -4.68 -7.70 4.51
C ASP A 59 -4.36 -8.41 3.17
N GLU A 60 -4.82 -7.81 2.07
CA GLU A 60 -4.56 -8.29 0.71
C GLU A 60 -3.07 -8.16 0.37
N ASP A 61 -2.40 -9.30 0.25
CA ASP A 61 -1.02 -9.37 -0.23
C ASP A 61 -0.96 -9.74 -1.71
N LEU A 62 -0.04 -9.11 -2.44
CA LEU A 62 0.25 -9.49 -3.83
C LEU A 62 1.35 -10.55 -3.80
N LYS A 63 1.03 -11.76 -4.25
CA LYS A 63 1.97 -12.88 -4.35
C LYS A 63 2.35 -13.11 -5.80
N VAL A 64 3.64 -13.13 -6.09
CA VAL A 64 4.16 -13.52 -7.40
C VAL A 64 5.24 -14.58 -7.25
N THR A 65 5.40 -15.41 -8.27
CA THR A 65 6.47 -16.41 -8.36
C THR A 65 7.09 -16.37 -9.75
N ASP A 66 8.41 -16.57 -9.80
CA ASP A 66 9.18 -16.65 -11.04
C ASP A 66 10.44 -17.50 -10.86
N GLY A 67 11.05 -17.93 -11.97
CA GLY A 67 12.33 -18.63 -11.97
C GLY A 67 13.53 -17.72 -11.70
N THR A 68 13.38 -16.41 -11.87
CA THR A 68 14.46 -15.42 -11.73
C THR A 68 14.05 -14.23 -10.86
N PHE A 69 15.03 -13.51 -10.29
CA PHE A 69 14.76 -12.30 -9.52
C PHE A 69 14.15 -11.23 -10.42
N ARG A 70 14.70 -11.02 -11.61
CA ARG A 70 14.21 -10.02 -12.56
C ARG A 70 12.80 -10.33 -13.05
N GLY A 71 12.51 -11.59 -13.33
CA GLY A 71 11.16 -12.02 -13.72
C GLY A 71 10.15 -11.78 -12.60
N ALA A 72 10.50 -12.11 -11.36
CA ALA A 72 9.66 -11.86 -10.20
C ALA A 72 9.42 -10.35 -9.99
N PHE A 73 10.47 -9.52 -10.04
CA PHE A 73 10.33 -8.05 -9.92
C PHE A 73 9.51 -7.45 -11.05
N ALA A 74 9.67 -7.92 -12.30
CA ALA A 74 8.86 -7.47 -13.43
C ALA A 74 7.38 -7.77 -13.21
N LYS A 75 7.04 -8.95 -12.67
CA LYS A 75 5.66 -9.31 -12.29
C LYS A 75 5.13 -8.43 -11.18
N VAL A 76 5.91 -8.16 -10.13
CA VAL A 76 5.50 -7.20 -9.08
C VAL A 76 5.22 -5.82 -9.68
N ARG A 77 6.09 -5.34 -10.57
CA ARG A 77 5.94 -4.02 -11.21
C ARG A 77 4.72 -3.94 -12.11
N ALA A 78 4.37 -5.02 -12.84
CA ALA A 78 3.17 -5.07 -13.66
C ALA A 78 1.89 -4.92 -12.83
N GLU A 79 1.87 -5.48 -11.63
CA GLU A 79 0.73 -5.45 -10.70
C GLU A 79 0.78 -4.24 -9.75
N LEU A 80 1.84 -3.44 -9.80
CA LEU A 80 2.12 -2.37 -8.84
C LEU A 80 1.09 -1.25 -8.88
N ALA A 81 0.67 -0.86 -10.10
CA ALA A 81 -0.38 0.13 -10.27
C ALA A 81 -1.70 -0.34 -9.62
N GLY A 82 -2.01 -1.63 -9.74
CA GLY A 82 -3.15 -2.25 -9.06
C GLY A 82 -3.00 -2.24 -7.54
N ALA A 83 -1.81 -2.59 -7.03
CA ALA A 83 -1.54 -2.58 -5.59
C ALA A 83 -1.59 -1.17 -4.98
N ALA A 84 -1.05 -0.16 -5.67
CA ALA A 84 -1.11 1.24 -5.24
C ALA A 84 -2.54 1.79 -5.26
N ALA A 85 -3.31 1.49 -6.32
CA ALA A 85 -4.72 1.86 -6.41
C ALA A 85 -5.56 1.20 -5.29
N LYS A 86 -5.32 -0.08 -5.02
CA LYS A 86 -5.93 -0.79 -3.88
C LYS A 86 -5.56 -0.15 -2.55
N ARG A 87 -4.27 0.20 -2.35
CA ARG A 87 -3.82 0.90 -1.14
C ARG A 87 -4.60 2.19 -0.94
N ALA A 88 -4.66 3.03 -1.98
CA ALA A 88 -5.39 4.28 -1.95
C ALA A 88 -6.87 4.07 -1.63
N ALA A 89 -7.55 3.12 -2.27
CA ALA A 89 -8.96 2.85 -2.03
C ALA A 89 -9.26 2.44 -0.58
N VAL A 90 -8.44 1.56 0.00
CA VAL A 90 -8.59 1.13 1.41
C VAL A 90 -8.27 2.29 2.36
N THR A 91 -7.21 3.06 2.10
CA THR A 91 -6.87 4.23 2.93
C THR A 91 -7.99 5.27 2.91
N ILE A 92 -8.52 5.60 1.72
CA ILE A 92 -9.68 6.49 1.54
C ILE A 92 -10.86 5.97 2.35
N ARG A 93 -11.15 4.66 2.26
CA ARG A 93 -12.28 4.07 2.98
C ARG A 93 -12.09 4.11 4.49
N LYS A 94 -10.90 3.78 5.01
CA LYS A 94 -10.58 3.87 6.44
C LYS A 94 -10.69 5.32 6.93
N LEU A 95 -10.18 6.27 6.16
CA LEU A 95 -10.25 7.70 6.49
C LEU A 95 -11.71 8.20 6.47
N ALA A 96 -12.51 7.80 5.48
CA ALA A 96 -13.93 8.13 5.40
C ALA A 96 -14.74 7.64 6.60
N LEU A 97 -14.49 6.40 7.04
CA LEU A 97 -15.14 5.87 8.25
C LEU A 97 -14.72 6.62 9.51
N ALA A 98 -13.45 7.01 9.62
CA ALA A 98 -12.97 7.84 10.74
C ALA A 98 -13.57 9.26 10.72
N ILE A 99 -13.79 9.84 9.53
CA ILE A 99 -14.50 11.12 9.37
C ILE A 99 -15.94 10.99 9.89
N ILE A 100 -16.68 9.96 9.46
CA ILE A 100 -18.07 9.74 9.90
C ILE A 100 -18.14 9.55 11.42
N ASP A 101 -17.22 8.80 12.00
CA ASP A 101 -17.19 8.50 13.43
C ASP A 101 -16.87 9.73 14.29
N LYS A 102 -15.96 10.59 13.83
CA LYS A 102 -15.43 11.71 14.62
C LYS A 102 -16.03 13.07 14.28
N ALA A 103 -16.73 13.20 13.16
CA ALA A 103 -17.27 14.49 12.73
C ALA A 103 -18.39 14.96 13.67
N ASP A 104 -18.33 16.24 14.02
CA ASP A 104 -19.40 16.96 14.72
C ASP A 104 -20.05 17.93 13.74
N GLY A 105 -21.35 17.78 13.52
CA GLY A 105 -22.08 18.60 12.53
C GLY A 105 -21.56 18.50 11.08
N GLY A 106 -20.88 17.41 10.72
CA GLY A 106 -20.30 17.22 9.39
C GLY A 106 -18.87 17.75 9.21
N ALA A 107 -18.26 18.30 10.26
CA ALA A 107 -16.86 18.72 10.23
C ALA A 107 -16.01 17.88 11.19
N VAL A 108 -14.83 17.47 10.74
CA VAL A 108 -13.81 16.84 11.60
C VAL A 108 -12.52 17.64 11.52
N THR A 109 -11.79 17.77 12.64
CA THR A 109 -10.53 18.50 12.59
C THR A 109 -9.39 17.60 12.09
N GLU A 110 -8.41 18.17 11.39
CA GLU A 110 -7.19 17.45 11.00
C GLU A 110 -6.49 16.83 12.23
N LEU A 111 -6.54 17.49 13.38
CA LEU A 111 -5.95 17.00 14.63
C LEU A 111 -6.60 15.68 15.10
N ASP A 112 -7.91 15.55 14.95
CA ASP A 112 -8.64 14.34 15.35
C ASP A 112 -8.28 13.14 14.46
N LEU A 113 -7.95 13.40 13.19
CA LEU A 113 -7.51 12.39 12.24
C LEU A 113 -6.04 11.98 12.44
N LEU A 114 -5.19 12.91 12.87
CA LEU A 114 -3.76 12.63 13.13
C LEU A 114 -3.52 11.57 14.23
N ALA A 115 -4.54 11.24 15.03
CA ALA A 115 -4.47 10.14 15.99
C ALA A 115 -4.41 8.75 15.35
N SER A 116 -4.79 8.61 14.07
CA SER A 116 -4.89 7.31 13.39
C SER A 116 -4.33 7.31 11.96
N PHE A 117 -4.00 8.49 11.43
CA PHE A 117 -3.45 8.67 10.09
C PHE A 117 -2.28 9.64 10.16
N ASN A 118 -1.36 9.54 9.21
CA ASN A 118 -0.29 10.54 9.10
C ASN A 118 -0.74 11.75 8.26
N ALA A 119 -0.05 12.89 8.43
CA ALA A 119 -0.36 14.13 7.71
C ALA A 119 -0.30 13.98 6.18
N GLY A 120 0.59 13.13 5.66
CA GLY A 120 0.69 12.85 4.23
C GLY A 120 -0.55 12.15 3.68
N GLU A 121 -1.09 11.16 4.41
CA GLU A 121 -2.31 10.46 4.02
C GLU A 121 -3.54 11.37 4.06
N ILE A 122 -3.64 12.22 5.09
CA ILE A 122 -4.73 13.20 5.20
C ILE A 122 -4.65 14.21 4.04
N ALA A 123 -3.46 14.73 3.75
CA ALA A 123 -3.26 15.68 2.66
C ALA A 123 -3.54 15.04 1.28
N GLN A 124 -3.12 13.78 1.08
CA GLN A 124 -3.25 13.10 -0.20
C GLN A 124 -4.67 12.57 -0.46
N TYR A 125 -5.36 12.07 0.57
CA TYR A 125 -6.62 11.35 0.42
C TYR A 125 -7.81 12.02 1.10
N GLY A 126 -7.62 13.13 1.82
CA GLY A 126 -8.66 13.77 2.63
C GLY A 126 -9.90 14.18 1.83
N GLU A 127 -9.72 14.81 0.66
CA GLU A 127 -10.85 15.22 -0.18
C GLU A 127 -11.67 14.01 -0.69
N ALA A 128 -10.98 12.99 -1.21
CA ALA A 128 -11.62 11.76 -1.66
C ALA A 128 -12.31 11.02 -0.50
N ALA A 129 -11.73 11.07 0.71
CA ALA A 129 -12.32 10.48 1.91
C ALA A 129 -13.57 11.24 2.38
N CYS A 130 -13.60 12.57 2.29
CA CYS A 130 -14.81 13.37 2.54
C CYS A 130 -15.93 13.00 1.57
N ALA A 131 -15.62 12.92 0.27
CA ALA A 131 -16.60 12.52 -0.75
C ALA A 131 -17.15 11.11 -0.50
N GLU A 132 -16.27 10.17 -0.14
CA GLU A 132 -16.66 8.81 0.22
C GLU A 132 -17.47 8.76 1.53
N ALA A 133 -17.13 9.58 2.53
CA ALA A 133 -17.89 9.71 3.77
C ALA A 133 -19.30 10.24 3.50
N THR A 134 -19.43 11.27 2.66
CA THR A 134 -20.71 11.82 2.20
C THR A 134 -21.54 10.77 1.52
N ARG A 135 -20.95 10.03 0.57
CA ARG A 135 -21.64 8.94 -0.12
C ARG A 135 -22.14 7.87 0.86
N LEU A 136 -21.37 7.57 1.91
CA LEU A 136 -21.71 6.54 2.89
C LEU A 136 -22.76 6.95 3.92
N ALA A 137 -22.77 8.21 4.35
CA ALA A 137 -23.73 8.70 5.32
C ALA A 137 -25.01 9.27 4.67
N GLY A 138 -25.37 8.82 3.46
CA GLY A 138 -26.61 9.24 2.80
C GLY A 138 -26.57 10.64 2.20
N ASN A 139 -25.41 11.07 1.68
CA ASN A 139 -25.16 12.38 1.04
C ASN A 139 -25.14 13.59 1.97
N ALA A 140 -24.88 13.40 3.26
CA ALA A 140 -24.54 14.52 4.16
C ALA A 140 -23.11 15.04 3.86
N PRO A 141 -22.89 16.36 3.70
CA PRO A 141 -21.57 16.88 3.39
C PRO A 141 -20.60 16.71 4.57
N PHE A 142 -19.41 16.16 4.31
CA PHE A 142 -18.31 16.14 5.27
C PHE A 142 -17.14 17.01 4.83
N SER A 143 -16.45 17.61 5.79
CA SER A 143 -15.22 18.37 5.55
C SER A 143 -14.17 18.11 6.63
N ILE A 144 -12.90 18.23 6.24
CA ILE A 144 -11.77 18.25 7.18
C ILE A 144 -11.37 19.72 7.37
N VAL A 145 -11.50 20.22 8.59
CA VAL A 145 -11.13 21.60 8.93
C VAL A 145 -9.75 21.63 9.58
N ARG A 146 -8.91 22.58 9.14
CA ARG A 146 -7.69 22.90 9.88
C ARG A 146 -8.09 23.73 11.10
N ARG A 147 -7.45 23.48 12.24
CA ARG A 147 -7.82 24.01 13.57
C ARG A 147 -7.85 25.55 13.70
N ALA A 148 -7.69 26.31 12.61
CA ALA A 148 -7.87 27.76 12.58
C ALA A 148 -9.34 28.20 12.39
N GLU A 149 -10.26 27.29 12.04
CA GLU A 149 -11.67 27.62 11.75
C GLU A 149 -12.65 26.96 12.72
N ARG A 150 -12.42 27.07 14.03
CA ARG A 150 -13.57 27.07 14.95
C ARG A 150 -14.15 28.48 14.88
N ALA A 151 -15.17 28.66 14.05
CA ALA A 151 -16.06 29.80 14.20
C ALA A 151 -16.54 29.83 15.66
N ALA A 152 -16.42 31.01 16.27
CA ALA A 152 -16.76 31.31 17.65
C ALA A 152 -18.19 30.93 18.01
#